data_AF-A0A1C6M9N8-F1
#
_entry.id   AF-A0A1C6M9N8-F1
#
_cell.length_a   1.000
_cell.length_b   1.000
_cell.length_c   1.000
_cell.angle_alpha   90.00
_cell.angle_beta   90.00
_cell.angle_gamma   90.00
#
_symmetry.space_group_name_H-M   'P 1'
#
loop_
_entity.id
_entity.type
_entity.pdbx_description
1 polymer ?
#
loop_
_entity_poly.entity_id
_entity_poly.type
_entity_poly.pdbx_seq_one_letter_code
_entity_poly.pdbx_strand_id
1 'polypeptide(L)'
;MVVAPRFAARGAVLARLGLAADEQKGGEQVLGSAVAAGPAGATWIPGVWVAGNVTDLYAGVIQAAAAGLTAATSINGDLVKEDTARAVAAHRARIPAPREPFAARTEAEVCARVLGGRRHGL
;
A
#
# COMPACT_ATOMS: atom_id res chain seq x y z
N MET A 1 -15.66 -42.98 -3.52
CA MET A 1 -14.40 -42.86 -4.30
C MET A 1 -13.88 -41.45 -4.13
N VAL A 2 -12.57 -41.24 -3.99
CA VAL A 2 -11.94 -39.90 -3.88
C VAL A 2 -10.74 -39.88 -4.82
N VAL A 3 -10.55 -38.78 -5.56
CA VAL A 3 -9.44 -38.55 -6.49
C VAL A 3 -8.80 -37.20 -6.20
N ALA A 4 -7.49 -37.10 -6.34
CA ALA A 4 -6.77 -35.84 -6.19
C ALA A 4 -7.08 -34.91 -7.39
N PRO A 5 -7.57 -33.68 -7.16
CA PRO A 5 -7.78 -32.72 -8.24
C PRO A 5 -6.46 -32.12 -8.72
N ARG A 6 -6.44 -31.65 -9.97
CA ARG A 6 -5.41 -30.73 -10.46
C ARG A 6 -5.91 -29.31 -10.30
N PHE A 7 -5.21 -28.48 -9.54
CA PHE A 7 -5.65 -27.11 -9.28
C PHE A 7 -5.25 -26.18 -10.42
N ALA A 8 -6.17 -25.30 -10.86
CA ALA A 8 -5.88 -24.28 -11.86
C ALA A 8 -6.38 -22.93 -11.37
N ALA A 9 -5.46 -21.99 -11.12
CA ALA A 9 -5.83 -20.63 -10.79
C ALA A 9 -6.65 -19.99 -11.93
N ARG A 10 -7.83 -19.46 -11.59
CA ARG A 10 -8.66 -18.70 -12.53
C ARG A 10 -8.10 -17.28 -12.69
N GLY A 11 -7.02 -17.19 -13.45
CA GLY A 11 -6.22 -15.97 -13.58
C GLY A 11 -6.38 -15.22 -14.90
N ALA A 12 -7.38 -15.47 -15.73
CA ALA A 12 -7.45 -14.88 -17.08
C ALA A 12 -7.36 -13.33 -17.08
N VAL A 13 -8.00 -12.67 -16.12
CA VAL A 13 -7.88 -11.21 -15.94
C VAL A 13 -6.48 -10.81 -15.50
N LEU A 14 -5.89 -11.55 -14.56
CA LEU A 14 -4.53 -11.33 -14.04
C LEU A 14 -3.48 -11.51 -15.15
N ALA A 15 -3.63 -12.52 -16.00
CA ALA A 15 -2.76 -12.76 -17.15
C ALA A 15 -2.76 -11.57 -18.12
N ARG A 16 -3.90 -10.91 -18.33
CA ARG A 16 -3.99 -9.68 -19.17
C ARG A 16 -3.27 -8.49 -18.54
N LEU A 17 -3.08 -8.50 -17.22
CA LEU A 17 -2.25 -7.52 -16.51
C LEU A 17 -0.76 -7.89 -16.51
N GLY A 18 -0.38 -9.08 -16.99
CA GLY A 18 1.00 -9.58 -16.92
C GLY A 18 1.29 -10.46 -15.71
N LEU A 19 0.26 -10.80 -14.92
CA LEU A 19 0.35 -11.70 -13.76
C LEU A 19 -0.03 -13.12 -14.17
N ALA A 20 0.90 -13.81 -14.82
CA ALA A 20 0.77 -15.22 -15.12
C ALA A 20 0.81 -16.07 -13.83
N ALA A 21 0.10 -17.19 -13.85
CA ALA A 21 0.17 -18.17 -12.77
C ALA A 21 1.34 -19.13 -13.04
N ASP A 22 2.18 -19.32 -12.04
CA ASP A 22 3.33 -20.22 -12.10
C ASP A 22 2.97 -21.60 -11.57
N GLU A 23 3.65 -22.63 -12.09
CA GLU A 23 3.47 -24.00 -11.60
C GLU A 23 3.88 -24.12 -10.13
N GLN A 24 2.99 -24.74 -9.35
CA GLN A 24 3.24 -25.07 -7.96
C GLN A 24 3.59 -26.54 -7.86
N LYS A 25 4.78 -26.82 -7.32
CA LYS A 25 5.32 -28.18 -7.20
C LYS A 25 5.28 -28.65 -5.75
N GLY A 26 4.91 -29.91 -5.56
CA GLY A 26 5.01 -30.63 -4.30
C GLY A 26 5.96 -31.79 -4.50
N GLY A 27 7.24 -31.60 -4.16
CA GLY A 27 8.30 -32.50 -4.61
C GLY A 27 8.47 -32.43 -6.13
N GLU A 28 8.51 -33.58 -6.80
CA GLU A 28 8.65 -33.66 -8.26
C GLU A 28 7.33 -33.44 -9.03
N GLN A 29 6.20 -33.39 -8.33
CA GLN A 29 4.89 -33.39 -8.96
C GLN A 29 4.26 -31.99 -9.03
N VAL A 30 3.73 -31.63 -10.20
CA VAL A 30 3.00 -30.37 -10.41
C VAL A 30 1.58 -30.50 -9.88
N LEU A 31 1.27 -29.76 -8.83
CA LEU A 31 -0.01 -29.77 -8.11
C LEU A 31 -1.05 -28.86 -8.76
N GLY A 32 -0.59 -27.78 -9.39
CA GLY A 32 -1.43 -26.80 -10.05
C GLY A 32 -0.66 -25.54 -10.44
N SER A 33 -1.38 -24.44 -10.63
CA SER A 33 -0.79 -23.13 -10.90
C SER A 33 -1.40 -22.04 -10.02
N ALA A 34 -0.56 -21.14 -9.51
CA ALA A 34 -0.95 -20.02 -8.66
C ALA A 34 -0.19 -18.74 -9.05
N VAL A 35 -0.82 -17.59 -8.83
CA VAL A 35 -0.20 -16.28 -9.05
C VAL A 35 0.69 -15.93 -7.87
N ALA A 36 1.94 -15.58 -8.15
CA ALA A 36 2.89 -15.16 -7.14
C ALA A 36 2.44 -13.86 -6.46
N ALA A 37 2.45 -13.86 -5.13
CA ALA A 37 2.13 -12.70 -4.32
C ALA A 37 2.92 -12.72 -3.02
N GLY A 38 3.18 -11.54 -2.47
CA GLY A 38 3.76 -11.39 -1.13
C GLY A 38 2.75 -11.76 -0.02
N PRO A 39 3.19 -11.74 1.25
CA PRO A 39 2.38 -12.19 2.40
C PRO A 39 1.03 -11.48 2.56
N ALA A 40 0.91 -10.25 2.07
CA ALA A 40 -0.32 -9.48 2.12
C ALA A 40 -1.13 -9.51 0.80
N GLY A 41 -0.82 -10.45 -0.09
CA GLY A 41 -1.46 -10.56 -1.40
C GLY A 41 -0.92 -9.57 -2.44
N ALA A 42 0.08 -8.76 -2.11
CA ALA A 42 0.66 -7.78 -3.03
C ALA A 42 1.40 -8.47 -4.18
N THR A 43 1.10 -8.07 -5.42
CA THR A 43 1.80 -8.58 -6.60
C THR A 43 2.98 -7.68 -6.96
N TRP A 44 3.75 -8.05 -7.98
CA TRP A 44 4.81 -7.18 -8.51
C TRP A 44 4.26 -5.95 -9.25
N ILE A 45 2.98 -5.96 -9.62
CA ILE A 45 2.31 -4.81 -10.23
C ILE A 45 1.77 -3.91 -9.12
N PRO A 46 2.25 -2.66 -9.01
CA PRO A 46 1.73 -1.70 -8.05
C PRO A 46 0.22 -1.51 -8.21
N GLY A 47 -0.53 -1.52 -7.12
CA GLY A 47 -1.98 -1.36 -7.16
C GLY A 47 -2.76 -2.66 -7.44
N VAL A 48 -2.10 -3.81 -7.58
CA VAL A 48 -2.76 -5.10 -7.80
C VAL A 48 -2.44 -6.07 -6.66
N TRP A 49 -3.52 -6.57 -6.04
CA TRP A 49 -3.47 -7.60 -5.00
C TRP A 49 -4.31 -8.81 -5.39
N VAL A 50 -3.93 -9.97 -4.86
CA VAL A 50 -4.62 -11.24 -5.04
C VAL A 50 -4.83 -11.91 -3.68
N ALA A 51 -5.91 -12.69 -3.55
CA ALA A 51 -6.25 -13.38 -2.31
C ALA A 51 -6.97 -14.70 -2.59
N GLY A 52 -6.83 -15.65 -1.67
CA GLY A 52 -7.46 -16.98 -1.76
C GLY A 52 -6.81 -17.90 -2.79
N ASN A 53 -7.59 -18.80 -3.37
CA ASN A 53 -7.05 -19.91 -4.16
C ASN A 53 -6.26 -19.54 -5.41
N VAL A 54 -6.39 -18.30 -5.88
CA VAL A 54 -5.62 -17.81 -7.03
C VAL A 54 -4.13 -17.69 -6.70
N THR A 55 -3.76 -17.53 -5.43
CA THR A 55 -2.38 -17.40 -4.96
C THR A 55 -1.99 -18.52 -3.98
N ASP A 56 -2.95 -19.16 -3.30
CA ASP A 56 -2.74 -20.32 -2.44
C ASP A 56 -3.70 -21.46 -2.76
N LEU A 57 -3.20 -22.49 -3.47
CA LEU A 57 -4.00 -23.64 -3.91
C LEU A 57 -4.68 -24.41 -2.77
N TYR A 58 -4.15 -24.33 -1.55
CA TYR A 58 -4.61 -25.09 -0.40
C TYR A 58 -5.49 -24.27 0.56
N ALA A 59 -5.69 -22.98 0.27
CA ALA A 59 -6.53 -22.12 1.08
C ALA A 59 -7.97 -22.66 1.13
N GLY A 60 -8.37 -23.23 2.27
CA GLY A 60 -9.78 -23.47 2.57
C GLY A 60 -10.55 -22.16 2.67
N VAL A 61 -11.88 -22.22 2.69
CA VAL A 61 -12.76 -21.02 2.66
C VAL A 61 -12.38 -19.98 3.72
N ILE A 62 -12.11 -20.41 4.96
CA ILE A 62 -11.72 -19.51 6.06
C ILE A 62 -10.36 -18.84 5.80
N GLN A 63 -9.39 -19.60 5.26
CA GLN A 63 -8.07 -19.07 4.93
C GLN A 63 -8.15 -18.09 3.75
N ALA A 64 -8.97 -18.40 2.74
CA ALA A 64 -9.21 -17.51 1.61
C ALA A 64 -9.88 -16.21 2.06
N ALA A 65 -10.84 -16.28 2.99
CA ALA A 65 -11.47 -15.10 3.57
C ALA A 65 -10.47 -14.26 4.38
N ALA A 66 -9.62 -14.90 5.19
CA ALA A 66 -8.57 -14.22 5.94
C ALA A 66 -7.55 -13.54 5.00
N ALA A 67 -7.13 -14.21 3.93
CA ALA A 67 -6.29 -13.61 2.89
C ALA A 67 -6.95 -12.38 2.25
N GLY A 68 -8.26 -12.43 2.02
CA GLY A 68 -9.05 -11.30 1.53
C GLY A 68 -9.03 -10.10 2.48
N LEU A 69 -9.16 -10.33 3.79
CA LEU A 69 -9.06 -9.30 4.82
C LEU A 69 -7.66 -8.66 4.83
N THR A 70 -6.61 -9.47 4.75
CA THR A 70 -5.22 -8.97 4.72
C THR A 70 -4.95 -8.12 3.48
N ALA A 71 -5.40 -8.57 2.31
CA ALA A 71 -5.28 -7.82 1.07
C ALA A 71 -6.06 -6.50 1.14
N ALA A 72 -7.31 -6.52 1.61
CA ALA A 72 -8.14 -5.32 1.79
C ALA A 72 -7.51 -4.30 2.75
N THR A 73 -6.91 -4.76 3.83
CA THR A 73 -6.18 -3.90 4.78
C THR A 73 -5.00 -3.20 4.11
N SER A 74 -4.25 -3.93 3.28
CA SER A 74 -3.11 -3.37 2.54
C SER A 74 -3.53 -2.36 1.48
N ILE A 75 -4.57 -2.70 0.71
CA ILE A 75 -5.19 -1.79 -0.28
C ILE A 75 -5.61 -0.49 0.42
N ASN A 76 -6.35 -0.59 1.52
CA ASN A 76 -6.82 0.58 2.25
C ASN A 76 -5.64 1.41 2.78
N GLY A 77 -4.63 0.77 3.36
CA GLY A 77 -3.44 1.45 3.84
C GLY A 77 -2.72 2.24 2.74
N ASP A 78 -2.60 1.68 1.54
CA ASP A 78 -1.97 2.38 0.42
C ASP A 78 -2.83 3.54 -0.12
N LEU A 79 -4.15 3.36 -0.21
CA LEU A 79 -5.07 4.45 -0.57
C LEU A 79 -5.01 5.60 0.44
N VAL A 80 -5.00 5.30 1.74
CA VAL A 80 -4.89 6.31 2.80
C VAL A 80 -3.58 7.09 2.70
N LYS A 81 -2.46 6.41 2.42
CA LYS A 81 -1.16 7.09 2.20
C LYS A 81 -1.23 8.01 0.99
N GLU A 82 -1.80 7.53 -0.11
CA GLU A 82 -1.93 8.30 -1.36
C GLU A 82 -2.82 9.54 -1.16
N ASP A 83 -3.97 9.39 -0.50
CA ASP A 83 -4.88 10.48 -0.13
C ASP A 83 -4.20 11.50 0.78
N THR A 84 -3.45 11.02 1.76
CA THR A 84 -2.70 11.88 2.67
C THR A 84 -1.65 12.70 1.91
N ALA A 85 -0.92 12.06 0.99
CA ALA A 85 0.07 12.76 0.16
C ALA A 85 -0.58 13.84 -0.73
N ARG A 86 -1.71 13.53 -1.37
CA ARG A 86 -2.50 14.49 -2.14
C ARG A 86 -2.96 15.67 -1.29
N ALA A 87 -3.52 15.39 -0.10
CA ALA A 87 -4.02 16.41 0.80
C ALA A 87 -2.90 17.35 1.29
N VAL A 88 -1.74 16.80 1.66
CA VAL A 88 -0.56 17.58 2.07
C VAL A 88 -0.04 18.44 0.91
N ALA A 89 0.04 17.90 -0.30
CA ALA A 89 0.47 18.66 -1.48
C ALA A 89 -0.50 19.82 -1.78
N ALA A 90 -1.80 19.56 -1.77
CA ALA A 90 -2.83 20.59 -1.97
C ALA A 90 -2.83 21.65 -0.86
N HIS A 91 -2.55 21.26 0.39
CA HIS A 91 -2.39 22.21 1.49
C HIS A 91 -1.17 23.11 1.30
N ARG A 92 -0.02 22.54 0.93
CA ARG A 92 1.21 23.30 0.63
C ARG A 92 1.04 24.25 -0.55
N ALA A 93 0.24 23.89 -1.55
CA ALA A 93 -0.06 24.75 -2.68
C ALA A 93 -1.01 25.93 -2.33
N ARG A 94 -1.90 25.75 -1.33
CA ARG A 94 -2.82 26.81 -0.86
C ARG A 94 -2.15 27.82 0.06
N ILE A 95 -1.12 27.41 0.80
CA ILE A 95 -0.33 28.33 1.62
C ILE A 95 0.68 29.00 0.67
N PRO A 96 0.69 30.35 0.55
CA PRO A 96 1.74 31.03 -0.18
C PRO A 96 3.10 30.55 0.32
N ALA A 97 4.05 30.28 -0.58
CA ALA A 97 5.40 29.85 -0.19
C ALA A 97 5.86 30.67 1.02
N PRO A 98 6.21 30.05 2.15
CA PRO A 98 6.67 30.81 3.31
C PRO A 98 7.82 31.69 2.82
N ARG A 99 7.74 33.00 3.08
CA ARG A 99 8.91 33.88 2.99
C ARG A 99 9.93 33.27 3.94
N GLU A 100 10.84 32.48 3.40
CA GLU A 100 11.86 31.67 4.06
C GLU A 100 11.53 31.33 5.53
N PRO A 101 10.98 30.13 5.81
CA PRO A 101 10.75 29.74 7.19
C PRO A 101 12.11 29.74 7.91
N PHE A 102 12.17 30.45 9.04
CA PHE A 102 13.40 30.78 9.79
C PHE A 102 14.31 31.86 9.18
N ALA A 103 13.78 32.77 8.36
CA ALA A 103 14.51 33.98 7.99
C ALA A 103 14.68 34.93 9.18
N ALA A 104 15.83 35.61 9.23
CA ALA A 104 16.14 36.62 10.25
C ALA A 104 15.08 37.73 10.35
N ARG A 105 14.39 38.06 9.25
CA ARG A 105 13.28 39.02 9.25
C ARG A 105 12.06 38.49 10.01
N THR A 106 11.71 37.23 9.80
CA THR A 106 10.60 36.57 10.50
C THR A 106 10.91 36.42 11.99
N GLU A 107 12.16 36.07 12.33
CA GLU A 107 12.64 36.03 13.72
C GLU A 107 12.59 37.41 14.38
N ALA A 108 13.04 38.47 13.69
CA ALA A 108 12.97 39.84 14.19
C ALA A 108 11.53 40.31 14.42
N GLU A 109 10.59 39.95 13.53
CA GLU A 109 9.17 40.26 13.67
C GLU A 109 8.52 39.52 14.86
N VAL A 110 8.89 38.25 15.09
CA VAL A 110 8.42 37.47 16.26
C VAL A 110 9.03 38.01 17.55
N CYS A 111 10.34 38.25 17.60
CA CYS A 111 11.02 38.88 18.74
C CYS A 111 10.40 40.24 19.06
N ALA A 112 10.10 41.05 18.05
CA ALA A 112 9.41 42.33 18.24
C ALA A 112 8.04 42.16 18.90
N ARG A 113 7.27 41.15 18.46
CA ARG A 113 5.91 40.90 18.96
C ARG A 113 5.89 40.29 20.37
N VAL A 114 6.85 39.43 20.69
CA VAL A 114 6.98 38.72 21.98
C VAL A 114 7.66 39.58 23.06
N LEU A 115 8.71 40.32 22.69
CA LEU A 115 9.44 41.18 23.64
C LEU A 115 8.70 42.49 23.90
N GLY A 116 7.83 42.96 23.00
CA GLY A 116 6.99 44.14 23.23
C GLY A 116 7.82 45.38 23.58
N GLY A 117 7.53 46.05 24.69
CA GLY A 117 8.33 47.17 25.23
C GLY A 117 9.51 46.76 26.13
N ARG A 118 9.71 45.46 26.41
CA ARG A 118 10.77 44.92 27.27
C ARG A 118 12.11 44.74 26.54
N ARG A 119 12.29 45.41 25.39
CA ARG A 119 13.50 45.31 24.55
C ARG A 119 14.67 46.14 25.10
N HIS A 120 14.37 47.06 26.00
CA HIS A 120 15.34 47.91 26.67
C HIS A 120 15.33 47.51 28.14
N GLY A 121 16.10 46.48 28.48
CA GLY A 121 16.31 46.10 29.86
C GLY A 121 17.03 47.21 30.60
N LEU A 122 16.32 47.85 31.53
CA LEU A 122 16.78 48.22 32.86
C LEU A 122 15.78 47.63 33.85
#